data_AF-A0A1B9KKZ5-F1
#
_entry.id   AF-A0A1B9KKZ5-F1
#
_cell.length_a   1.000
_cell.length_b   1.000
_cell.length_c   1.000
_cell.angle_alpha   90.00
_cell.angle_beta   90.00
_cell.angle_gamma   90.00
#
_symmetry.space_group_name_H-M   'P 1'
#
loop_
_entity.id
_entity.type
_entity.pdbx_description
1 polymer ?
#
loop_
_entity_poly.entity_id
_entity_poly.type
_entity_poly.pdbx_seq_one_letter_code
_entity_poly.pdbx_strand_id
1 'polypeptide(L)'
;EIKEFKIYNELYNLNKNRSDIYITPLSDYYYYLVIDDIKTEEAVNEIKMEFGKPILHLETSEKNYQFIYTVKKSEANQKLANFFVRAMNKKYGDPNFSGAVHPFRVAGFRNKKEGRNDFLVKAIEKDDIRFKVFNFPKIMYRNEYIHDCIRNPNILLATTNNNTNNDIEINEIKQVDRKSEEYEEISRFFNKEKNRFTGLAKKQKWVLDDSVIDFNAIKNTLNKYSEYKNICAAILDDNKREHTEDYTIRTINKALEKLEEEHKKENKKGFSI
;
A
#
# COMPACT_ATOMS: atom_id res chain seq x y z
N GLU A 1 34.08 9.17 -15.58
CA GLU A 1 34.90 9.48 -14.39
C GLU A 1 34.55 10.80 -13.68
N ILE A 2 34.98 12.00 -14.11
CA ILE A 2 34.83 13.23 -13.27
C ILE A 2 33.36 13.59 -12.95
N LYS A 3 32.42 13.41 -13.89
CA LYS A 3 30.99 13.69 -13.67
C LYS A 3 30.30 12.65 -12.77
N GLU A 4 30.63 11.37 -12.93
CA GLU A 4 30.07 10.28 -12.12
C GLU A 4 30.55 10.39 -10.67
N PHE A 5 31.82 10.74 -10.46
CA PHE A 5 32.38 10.97 -9.14
C PHE A 5 31.73 12.17 -8.43
N LYS A 6 31.38 13.22 -9.18
CA LYS A 6 30.66 14.39 -8.64
C LYS A 6 29.26 14.00 -8.15
N ILE A 7 28.48 13.27 -8.95
CA ILE A 7 27.13 12.83 -8.57
C ILE A 7 27.19 11.90 -7.36
N TYR A 8 28.14 10.94 -7.34
CA TYR A 8 28.31 10.05 -6.19
C TYR A 8 28.58 10.84 -4.90
N ASN A 9 29.47 11.83 -4.93
CA ASN A 9 29.78 12.66 -3.76
C ASN A 9 28.58 13.49 -3.29
N GLU A 10 27.78 14.03 -4.22
CA GLU A 10 26.53 14.73 -3.88
C GLU A 10 25.55 13.79 -3.17
N LEU A 11 25.31 12.59 -3.73
CA LEU A 11 24.46 11.57 -3.12
C LEU A 11 25.01 11.09 -1.77
N TYR A 12 26.33 10.95 -1.64
CA TYR A 12 26.99 10.58 -0.39
C TYR A 12 26.77 11.64 0.69
N ASN A 13 26.90 12.92 0.35
CA ASN A 13 26.67 14.02 1.27
C ASN A 13 25.20 14.10 1.71
N LEU A 14 24.25 13.90 0.78
CA LEU A 14 22.83 13.79 1.10
C LEU A 14 22.57 12.61 2.05
N ASN A 15 23.18 11.45 1.78
CA ASN A 15 23.05 10.28 2.64
C ASN A 15 23.64 10.52 4.02
N LYS A 16 24.84 11.12 4.11
CA LYS A 16 25.44 11.54 5.37
C LYS A 16 24.52 12.47 6.17
N ASN A 17 23.81 13.35 5.49
CA ASN A 17 22.82 14.28 6.05
C ASN A 17 21.42 13.67 6.22
N ARG A 18 21.35 12.37 6.51
CA ARG A 18 20.12 11.62 6.85
C ARG A 18 19.11 11.40 5.71
N SER A 19 19.49 11.61 4.46
CA SER A 19 18.62 11.27 3.32
C SER A 19 18.77 9.82 2.89
N ASP A 20 17.66 9.15 2.60
CA ASP A 20 17.67 7.86 1.91
C ASP A 20 17.91 8.05 0.41
N ILE A 21 18.68 7.14 -0.20
CA ILE A 21 18.98 7.20 -1.65
C ILE A 21 18.24 6.08 -2.37
N TYR A 22 17.47 6.47 -3.39
CA TYR A 22 16.70 5.60 -4.26
C TYR A 22 16.98 5.91 -5.72
N ILE A 23 16.70 4.94 -6.59
CA ILE A 23 16.71 5.11 -8.04
C ILE A 23 15.41 4.60 -8.66
N THR A 24 14.85 5.36 -9.60
CA THR A 24 13.74 4.92 -10.45
C THR A 24 14.24 4.89 -11.89
N PRO A 25 14.56 3.72 -12.46
CA PRO A 25 14.99 3.64 -13.84
C PRO A 25 13.86 4.05 -14.80
N LEU A 26 14.13 5.02 -15.65
CA LEU A 26 13.25 5.41 -16.76
C LEU A 26 13.86 4.87 -18.05
N SER A 27 13.32 3.77 -18.57
CA SER A 27 13.83 3.11 -19.78
C SER A 27 12.76 3.07 -20.86
N ASP A 28 13.15 3.29 -22.11
CA ASP A 28 12.28 3.09 -23.27
C ASP A 28 12.12 1.61 -23.64
N TYR A 29 13.06 0.76 -23.22
CA TYR A 29 13.15 -0.64 -23.66
C TYR A 29 12.71 -1.65 -22.61
N TYR A 30 12.82 -1.32 -21.33
CA TYR A 30 12.59 -2.26 -20.23
C TYR A 30 11.61 -1.71 -19.19
N TYR A 31 10.86 -2.62 -18.57
CA TYR A 31 10.24 -2.41 -17.27
C TYR A 31 11.11 -3.06 -16.19
N TYR A 32 11.17 -2.43 -15.02
CA TYR A 32 11.89 -2.93 -13.84
C TYR A 32 10.87 -3.42 -12.82
N LEU A 33 10.90 -4.74 -12.58
CA LEU A 33 9.92 -5.43 -11.75
C LEU A 33 10.54 -5.63 -10.37
N VAL A 34 10.08 -4.85 -9.40
CA VAL A 34 10.61 -4.87 -8.02
C VAL A 34 9.72 -5.75 -7.15
N ILE A 35 10.32 -6.67 -6.40
CA ILE A 35 9.70 -7.39 -5.28
C ILE A 35 10.38 -6.87 -4.02
N ASP A 36 9.63 -6.13 -3.19
CA ASP A 36 10.12 -5.33 -2.07
C ASP A 36 9.79 -5.93 -0.71
N ASP A 37 10.52 -5.53 0.35
CA ASP A 37 10.25 -5.90 1.75
C ASP A 37 10.17 -7.42 2.03
N ILE A 38 10.99 -8.24 1.36
CA ILE A 38 11.03 -9.70 1.56
C ILE A 38 11.79 -9.99 2.87
N LYS A 39 11.14 -10.66 3.83
CA LYS A 39 11.67 -10.84 5.20
C LYS A 39 12.10 -12.26 5.56
N THR A 40 11.66 -13.26 4.80
CA THR A 40 11.90 -14.68 5.14
C THR A 40 12.88 -15.32 4.17
N GLU A 41 13.72 -16.21 4.67
CA GLU A 41 14.70 -16.95 3.86
C GLU A 41 13.99 -17.94 2.93
N GLU A 42 12.85 -18.48 3.37
CA GLU A 42 11.97 -19.33 2.58
C GLU A 42 11.46 -18.60 1.33
N ALA A 43 10.95 -17.37 1.47
CA ALA A 43 10.48 -16.57 0.34
C ALA A 43 11.63 -16.21 -0.62
N VAL A 44 12.80 -15.89 -0.08
CA VAL A 44 14.01 -15.66 -0.88
C VAL A 44 14.37 -16.90 -1.72
N ASN A 45 14.33 -18.10 -1.12
CA ASN A 45 14.63 -19.35 -1.81
C ASN A 45 13.57 -19.69 -2.87
N GLU A 46 12.29 -19.51 -2.55
CA GLU A 46 11.19 -19.72 -3.51
C GLU A 46 11.33 -18.80 -4.72
N ILE A 47 11.55 -17.48 -4.51
CA ILE A 47 11.77 -16.49 -5.57
C ILE A 47 12.93 -16.93 -6.48
N LYS A 48 14.06 -17.35 -5.89
CA LYS A 48 15.23 -17.80 -6.65
C LYS A 48 14.95 -19.06 -7.46
N MET A 49 14.21 -20.02 -6.89
CA MET A 49 13.84 -21.25 -7.60
C MET A 49 12.84 -21.00 -8.73
N GLU A 50 11.89 -20.09 -8.51
CA GLU A 50 10.78 -19.83 -9.41
C GLU A 50 11.16 -18.88 -10.55
N PHE A 51 11.77 -17.75 -10.22
CA PHE A 51 12.08 -16.68 -11.17
C PHE A 51 13.54 -16.68 -11.63
N GLY A 52 14.40 -17.41 -10.93
CA GLY A 52 15.81 -17.47 -11.23
C GLY A 52 16.54 -16.19 -10.85
N LYS A 53 17.65 -15.91 -11.56
CA LYS A 53 18.58 -14.84 -11.18
C LYS A 53 17.99 -13.45 -11.45
N PRO A 54 17.86 -12.58 -10.41
CA PRO A 54 17.51 -11.17 -10.61
C PRO A 54 18.67 -10.38 -11.23
N ILE A 55 18.38 -9.20 -11.78
CA ILE A 55 19.43 -8.27 -12.20
C ILE A 55 20.11 -7.61 -11.00
N LEU A 56 19.37 -7.44 -9.90
CA LEU A 56 19.86 -6.95 -8.62
C LEU A 56 19.13 -7.65 -7.48
N HIS A 57 19.90 -8.13 -6.51
CA HIS A 57 19.43 -8.64 -5.24
C HIS A 57 20.04 -7.77 -4.15
N LEU A 58 19.22 -7.07 -3.38
CA LEU A 58 19.67 -6.11 -2.38
C LEU A 58 19.25 -6.55 -0.98
N GLU A 59 20.16 -6.42 -0.01
CA GLU A 59 19.81 -6.38 1.41
C GLU A 59 19.65 -4.90 1.81
N THR A 60 18.42 -4.50 2.16
CA THR A 60 18.06 -3.09 2.40
C THR A 60 18.03 -2.72 3.89
N SER A 61 17.84 -3.71 4.74
CA SER A 61 18.14 -3.71 6.18
C SER A 61 18.43 -5.15 6.61
N GLU A 62 18.79 -5.37 7.87
CA GLU A 62 19.03 -6.73 8.39
C GLU A 62 17.89 -7.69 8.02
N LYS A 63 18.22 -8.74 7.27
CA LYS A 63 17.28 -9.78 6.79
C LYS A 63 16.07 -9.25 6.02
N ASN A 64 16.23 -8.12 5.32
CA ASN A 64 15.19 -7.52 4.50
C ASN A 64 15.72 -7.32 3.08
N TYR A 65 15.08 -7.99 2.13
CA TYR A 65 15.59 -8.15 0.78
C TYR A 65 14.69 -7.51 -0.26
N GLN A 66 15.31 -7.08 -1.35
CA GLN A 66 14.63 -6.56 -2.53
C GLN A 66 15.20 -7.23 -3.77
N PHE A 67 14.33 -7.72 -4.65
CA PHE A 67 14.69 -8.36 -5.91
C PHE A 67 14.22 -7.49 -7.08
N ILE A 68 15.11 -7.26 -8.04
CA ILE A 68 14.81 -6.51 -9.24
C ILE A 68 15.01 -7.41 -10.46
N TYR A 69 13.95 -7.57 -11.24
CA TYR A 69 13.94 -8.23 -12.53
C TYR A 69 13.66 -7.23 -13.65
N THR A 70 13.96 -7.61 -14.89
CA THR A 70 13.65 -6.79 -16.07
C THR A 70 12.85 -7.58 -17.07
N VAL A 71 11.90 -6.92 -17.73
CA VAL A 71 11.18 -7.45 -18.89
C VAL A 71 11.24 -6.42 -20.02
N LYS A 72 11.41 -6.88 -21.26
CA LYS A 72 11.39 -5.97 -22.42
C LYS A 72 9.97 -5.45 -22.64
N LYS A 73 9.80 -4.19 -23.03
CA LYS A 73 8.47 -3.64 -23.39
C LYS A 73 7.87 -4.30 -24.62
N SER A 74 8.67 -5.00 -25.43
CA SER A 74 8.17 -5.85 -26.53
C SER A 74 7.53 -7.16 -26.04
N GLU A 75 7.83 -7.61 -24.83
CA GLU A 75 7.34 -8.87 -24.24
C GLU A 75 6.13 -8.65 -23.32
N ALA A 76 5.93 -7.43 -22.82
CA ALA A 76 4.83 -7.08 -21.94
C ALA A 76 4.45 -5.61 -22.10
N ASN A 77 3.16 -5.28 -21.94
CA ASN A 77 2.73 -3.90 -21.75
C ASN A 77 2.81 -3.48 -20.27
N GLN A 78 2.70 -2.18 -19.98
CA GLN A 78 2.82 -1.65 -18.62
C GLN A 78 1.78 -2.24 -17.65
N LYS A 79 0.55 -2.50 -18.12
CA LYS A 79 -0.50 -3.11 -17.27
C LYS A 79 -0.10 -4.52 -16.82
N LEU A 80 0.48 -5.31 -17.72
CA LEU A 80 0.93 -6.67 -17.42
C LEU A 80 2.16 -6.67 -16.49
N ALA A 81 3.09 -5.74 -16.69
CA ALA A 81 4.23 -5.54 -15.80
C ALA A 81 3.79 -5.11 -14.39
N ASN A 82 2.86 -4.15 -14.29
CA ASN A 82 2.28 -3.71 -13.01
C ASN A 82 1.52 -4.83 -12.31
N PHE A 83 0.77 -5.64 -13.07
CA PHE A 83 0.08 -6.82 -12.54
C PHE A 83 1.06 -7.79 -11.90
N PHE A 84 2.16 -8.12 -12.60
CA PHE A 84 3.20 -9.01 -12.05
C PHE A 84 3.78 -8.45 -10.75
N VAL A 85 4.20 -7.17 -10.74
CA VAL A 85 4.74 -6.52 -9.54
C VAL A 85 3.75 -6.63 -8.38
N ARG A 86 2.48 -6.28 -8.60
CA ARG A 86 1.45 -6.35 -7.55
C ARG A 86 1.25 -7.77 -7.05
N ALA A 87 1.16 -8.76 -7.94
CA ALA A 87 0.97 -10.16 -7.56
C ALA A 87 2.16 -10.68 -6.75
N MET A 88 3.38 -10.41 -7.19
CA MET A 88 4.57 -10.94 -6.51
C MET A 88 4.81 -10.27 -5.17
N ASN A 89 4.61 -8.96 -5.06
CA ASN A 89 4.67 -8.28 -3.77
C ASN A 89 3.54 -8.71 -2.84
N LYS A 90 2.36 -9.04 -3.38
CA LYS A 90 1.28 -9.61 -2.57
C LYS A 90 1.64 -10.98 -1.98
N LYS A 91 2.35 -11.82 -2.75
CA LYS A 91 2.76 -13.16 -2.34
C LYS A 91 3.98 -13.15 -1.41
N TYR A 92 4.97 -12.31 -1.70
CA TYR A 92 6.32 -12.41 -1.11
C TYR A 92 6.83 -11.16 -0.40
N GLY A 93 6.23 -9.99 -0.65
CA GLY A 93 6.82 -8.70 -0.33
C GLY A 93 5.85 -7.74 0.36
N ASP A 94 6.01 -6.43 0.12
CA ASP A 94 5.09 -5.39 0.60
C ASP A 94 3.78 -5.40 -0.22
N PRO A 95 2.63 -5.80 0.34
CA PRO A 95 1.36 -5.89 -0.38
C PRO A 95 0.89 -4.55 -0.99
N ASN A 96 1.39 -3.42 -0.51
CA ASN A 96 1.04 -2.10 -1.01
C ASN A 96 1.93 -1.65 -2.18
N PHE A 97 3.04 -2.35 -2.42
CA PHE A 97 3.95 -2.04 -3.52
C PHE A 97 3.33 -2.44 -4.86
N SER A 98 3.07 -1.45 -5.71
CA SER A 98 2.28 -1.66 -6.93
C SER A 98 2.77 -0.82 -8.12
N GLY A 99 3.54 -1.45 -9.02
CA GLY A 99 3.85 -0.86 -10.32
C GLY A 99 5.30 -1.07 -10.75
N ALA A 100 5.53 -1.05 -12.07
CA ALA A 100 6.85 -1.25 -12.66
C ALA A 100 7.66 0.06 -12.86
N VAL A 101 7.12 1.19 -12.40
CA VAL A 101 7.81 2.49 -12.32
C VAL A 101 7.85 2.89 -10.86
N HIS A 102 8.76 2.30 -10.10
CA HIS A 102 8.91 2.56 -8.67
C HIS A 102 10.38 2.75 -8.28
N PRO A 103 10.66 3.60 -7.29
CA PRO A 103 11.99 3.72 -6.70
C PRO A 103 12.38 2.45 -5.96
N PHE A 104 13.64 2.05 -6.09
CA PHE A 104 14.25 1.01 -5.26
C PHE A 104 15.59 1.49 -4.68
N ARG A 105 16.09 0.80 -3.65
CA ARG A 105 17.26 1.23 -2.88
C ARG A 105 18.53 1.15 -3.71
N VAL A 106 19.50 2.04 -3.43
CA VAL A 106 20.82 2.00 -4.07
C VAL A 106 21.84 1.42 -3.11
N ALA A 107 22.56 0.37 -3.55
CA ALA A 107 23.65 -0.22 -2.78
C ALA A 107 24.79 0.78 -2.53
N GLY A 108 25.48 0.62 -1.41
CA GLY A 108 26.59 1.51 -1.02
C GLY A 108 26.16 2.77 -0.26
N PHE A 109 24.86 3.01 -0.10
CA PHE A 109 24.31 4.06 0.76
C PHE A 109 23.64 3.45 1.99
N ARG A 110 23.56 4.24 3.08
CA ARG A 110 22.95 3.79 4.32
C ARG A 110 21.45 4.05 4.35
N ASN A 111 20.69 3.13 4.94
CA ASN A 111 19.26 3.26 5.18
C ASN A 111 19.02 4.13 6.42
N LYS A 112 18.57 5.37 6.18
CA LYS A 112 18.36 6.42 7.18
C LYS A 112 16.95 6.40 7.79
N LYS A 113 16.06 5.53 7.30
CA LYS A 113 14.72 5.34 7.87
C LYS A 113 14.82 4.91 9.34
N GLU A 114 13.96 5.47 10.18
CA GLU A 114 13.91 5.16 11.61
C GLU A 114 13.73 3.65 11.86
N GLY A 115 14.42 3.12 12.87
CA GLY A 115 14.41 1.69 13.19
C GLY A 115 15.24 0.79 12.28
N ARG A 116 15.96 1.34 11.27
CA ARG A 116 16.84 0.57 10.37
C ARG A 116 18.33 0.66 10.70
N ASN A 117 18.68 1.26 11.84
CA ASN A 117 20.03 1.28 12.42
C ASN A 117 21.16 1.70 11.48
N ASP A 118 20.88 2.66 10.59
CA ASP A 118 21.86 3.18 9.62
C ASP A 118 22.51 2.08 8.75
N PHE A 119 21.74 1.03 8.46
CA PHE A 119 22.18 -0.16 7.76
C PHE A 119 22.73 0.18 6.37
N LEU A 120 23.94 -0.28 6.05
CA LEU A 120 24.50 -0.12 4.71
C LEU A 120 23.78 -1.05 3.73
N VAL A 121 23.07 -0.50 2.76
CA VAL A 121 22.40 -1.30 1.71
C VAL A 121 23.47 -2.03 0.90
N LYS A 122 23.33 -3.35 0.75
CA LYS A 122 24.31 -4.21 0.08
C LYS A 122 23.70 -4.84 -1.16
N ALA A 123 24.46 -4.88 -2.25
CA ALA A 123 24.17 -5.79 -3.35
C ALA A 123 24.70 -7.18 -2.98
N ILE A 124 23.84 -8.19 -3.10
CA ILE A 124 24.20 -9.58 -2.83
C ILE A 124 24.74 -10.19 -4.13
N GLU A 125 26.06 -10.34 -4.20
CA GLU A 125 26.75 -10.84 -5.39
C GLU A 125 26.58 -12.36 -5.60
N LYS A 126 26.29 -13.11 -4.54
CA LYS A 126 26.21 -14.59 -4.56
C LYS A 126 24.82 -15.09 -4.93
N ASP A 127 24.40 -14.82 -6.16
CA ASP A 127 23.36 -15.65 -6.79
C ASP A 127 24.03 -16.71 -7.65
N ASP A 128 23.85 -17.96 -7.24
CA ASP A 128 24.44 -19.16 -7.85
C ASP A 128 24.24 -19.15 -9.37
N ILE A 129 25.34 -19.31 -10.11
CA ILE A 129 25.38 -19.32 -11.58
C ILE A 129 24.48 -20.39 -12.23
N ARG A 130 23.95 -21.32 -11.42
CA ARG A 130 23.03 -22.39 -11.83
C ARG A 130 21.56 -21.96 -11.89
N PHE A 131 21.20 -20.78 -11.41
CA PHE A 131 19.80 -20.30 -11.48
C PHE A 131 19.40 -19.95 -12.92
N LYS A 132 18.15 -20.27 -13.27
CA LYS A 132 17.57 -20.00 -14.60
C LYS A 132 17.59 -18.49 -14.88
N VAL A 133 17.69 -18.11 -16.15
CA VAL A 133 17.47 -16.72 -16.57
C VAL A 133 15.99 -16.38 -16.41
N PHE A 134 15.70 -15.21 -15.85
CA PHE A 134 14.33 -14.71 -15.74
C PHE A 134 13.66 -14.67 -17.11
N ASN A 135 12.55 -15.39 -17.25
CA ASN A 135 11.80 -15.49 -18.51
C ASN A 135 10.34 -15.12 -18.24
N PHE A 136 10.04 -13.84 -18.45
CA PHE A 136 8.74 -13.27 -18.09
C PHE A 136 7.56 -13.98 -18.76
N PRO A 137 7.52 -14.20 -20.09
CA PRO A 137 6.39 -14.91 -20.72
C PRO A 137 6.18 -16.33 -20.15
N LYS A 138 7.27 -17.07 -19.91
CA LYS A 138 7.21 -18.43 -19.36
C LYS A 138 6.70 -18.42 -17.92
N ILE A 139 7.10 -17.45 -17.10
CA ILE A 139 6.63 -17.31 -15.72
C ILE A 139 5.14 -16.98 -15.71
N MET A 140 4.72 -15.98 -16.51
CA MET A 140 3.31 -15.60 -16.63
C MET A 140 2.39 -16.75 -17.07
N TYR A 141 2.92 -17.72 -17.83
CA TYR A 141 2.18 -18.89 -18.31
C TYR A 141 2.22 -20.12 -17.37
N ARG A 142 3.18 -20.19 -16.44
CA ARG A 142 3.41 -21.41 -15.63
C ARG A 142 3.21 -21.23 -14.15
N ASN A 143 3.28 -20.00 -13.65
CA ASN A 143 3.12 -19.71 -12.23
C ASN A 143 1.63 -19.84 -11.86
N GLU A 144 1.33 -20.83 -11.02
CA GLU A 144 -0.02 -21.14 -10.58
C GLU A 144 -0.68 -19.97 -9.85
N TYR A 145 0.05 -19.31 -8.96
CA TYR A 145 -0.47 -18.15 -8.22
C TYR A 145 -0.84 -16.97 -9.13
N ILE A 146 -0.07 -16.73 -10.20
CA ILE A 146 -0.40 -15.73 -11.22
C ILE A 146 -1.70 -16.10 -11.92
N HIS A 147 -1.87 -17.37 -12.29
CA HIS A 147 -3.12 -17.86 -12.89
C HIS A 147 -4.30 -17.72 -11.92
N ASP A 148 -4.10 -17.98 -10.63
CA ASP A 148 -5.11 -17.78 -9.60
C ASP A 148 -5.51 -16.32 -9.50
N CYS A 149 -4.55 -15.40 -9.49
CA CYS A 149 -4.81 -13.96 -9.47
C CYS A 149 -5.55 -13.48 -10.73
N ILE A 150 -5.33 -14.12 -11.89
CA ILE A 150 -6.06 -13.84 -13.13
C ILE A 150 -7.50 -14.37 -13.04
N ARG A 151 -7.68 -15.60 -12.54
CA ARG A 151 -8.99 -16.25 -12.38
C ARG A 151 -9.85 -15.58 -11.30
N ASN A 152 -9.22 -15.13 -10.23
CA ASN A 152 -9.85 -14.47 -9.09
C ASN A 152 -9.08 -13.19 -8.73
N PRO A 153 -9.42 -12.06 -9.36
CA PRO A 153 -8.79 -10.77 -9.10
C PRO A 153 -8.88 -10.31 -7.63
N ASN A 154 -9.83 -10.85 -6.85
CA ASN A 154 -9.97 -10.52 -5.43
C ASN A 154 -8.73 -10.92 -4.61
N ILE A 155 -7.92 -11.89 -5.07
CA ILE A 155 -6.65 -12.26 -4.42
C ILE A 155 -5.70 -11.05 -4.35
N LEU A 156 -5.71 -10.19 -5.37
CA LEU A 156 -4.88 -8.99 -5.43
C LEU A 156 -5.52 -7.78 -4.74
N LEU A 157 -6.83 -7.82 -4.51
CA LEU A 157 -7.60 -6.79 -3.80
C LEU A 157 -7.69 -7.05 -2.30
N ALA A 158 -7.52 -8.30 -1.88
CA ALA A 158 -7.51 -8.71 -0.50
C ALA A 158 -6.24 -8.18 0.18
N THR A 159 -6.17 -6.89 0.50
CA THR A 159 -5.15 -6.29 1.37
C THR A 159 -4.91 -7.20 2.57
N THR A 160 -3.66 -7.40 2.98
CA THR A 160 -3.34 -8.35 4.06
C THR A 160 -4.01 -7.84 5.32
N ASN A 161 -5.18 -8.38 5.67
CA ASN A 161 -5.91 -8.18 6.92
C ASN A 161 -7.10 -9.16 6.95
N ASN A 162 -7.08 -10.06 7.94
CA ASN A 162 -8.27 -10.31 8.75
C ASN A 162 -9.54 -10.85 8.08
N ASN A 163 -9.52 -11.64 6.99
CA ASN A 163 -10.78 -12.13 6.41
C ASN A 163 -11.68 -12.90 7.41
N THR A 164 -11.11 -13.62 8.37
CA THR A 164 -11.92 -14.23 9.43
C THR A 164 -12.56 -13.20 10.37
N ASN A 165 -11.89 -12.08 10.69
CA ASN A 165 -12.47 -11.04 11.55
C ASN A 165 -13.38 -10.09 10.78
N ASN A 166 -13.08 -9.74 9.53
CA ASN A 166 -13.89 -8.87 8.70
C ASN A 166 -15.19 -9.55 8.27
N ASP A 167 -15.19 -10.85 7.95
CA ASP A 167 -16.43 -11.58 7.65
C ASP A 167 -17.33 -11.68 8.90
N ILE A 168 -16.73 -11.85 10.09
CA ILE A 168 -17.43 -11.81 11.38
C ILE A 168 -17.96 -10.39 11.65
N GLU A 169 -17.14 -9.36 11.50
CA GLU A 169 -17.48 -7.95 11.74
C GLU A 169 -18.55 -7.45 10.75
N ILE A 170 -18.49 -7.85 9.48
CA ILE A 170 -19.52 -7.55 8.46
C ILE A 170 -20.83 -8.27 8.79
N ASN A 171 -20.77 -9.55 9.18
CA ASN A 171 -21.98 -10.28 9.59
C ASN A 171 -22.60 -9.66 10.85
N GLU A 172 -21.80 -9.13 11.77
CA GLU A 172 -22.27 -8.42 12.96
C GLU A 172 -22.87 -7.04 12.60
N ILE A 173 -22.25 -6.29 11.68
CA ILE A 173 -22.80 -5.00 11.17
C ILE A 173 -24.14 -5.21 10.47
N LYS A 174 -24.28 -6.30 9.70
CA LYS A 174 -25.55 -6.68 9.06
C LYS A 174 -26.64 -7.04 10.07
N GLN A 175 -26.25 -7.49 11.26
CA GLN A 175 -27.17 -7.87 12.34
C GLN A 175 -27.53 -6.71 13.29
N VAL A 176 -26.92 -5.53 13.14
CA VAL A 176 -27.26 -4.34 13.95
C VAL A 176 -28.76 -4.02 13.84
N ASP A 177 -29.42 -3.84 14.99
CA ASP A 177 -30.83 -3.50 15.06
C ASP A 177 -31.08 -2.07 14.55
N ARG A 178 -31.60 -1.98 13.32
CA ARG A 178 -31.91 -0.73 12.63
C ARG A 178 -33.08 0.04 13.25
N LYS A 179 -33.80 -0.56 14.21
CA LYS A 179 -34.88 0.08 14.95
C LYS A 179 -34.44 0.57 16.33
N SER A 180 -33.19 0.33 16.71
CA SER A 180 -32.67 0.82 17.98
C SER A 180 -32.58 2.35 17.96
N GLU A 181 -32.92 2.98 19.08
CA GLU A 181 -32.88 4.45 19.23
C GLU A 181 -31.47 5.01 18.95
N GLU A 182 -30.44 4.28 19.39
CA GLU A 182 -29.03 4.63 19.18
C GLU A 182 -28.64 4.59 17.69
N TYR A 183 -29.00 3.53 16.96
CA TYR A 183 -28.75 3.46 15.52
C TYR A 183 -29.46 4.59 14.79
N GLU A 184 -30.73 4.86 15.10
CA GLU A 184 -31.47 5.93 14.44
C GLU A 184 -30.86 7.30 14.71
N GLU A 185 -30.38 7.55 15.93
CA GLU A 185 -29.69 8.79 16.27
C GLU A 185 -28.39 8.97 15.46
N ILE A 186 -27.56 7.93 15.43
CA ILE A 186 -26.30 7.91 14.67
C ILE A 186 -26.56 8.11 13.18
N SER A 187 -27.53 7.39 12.61
CA SER A 187 -27.91 7.49 11.21
C SER A 187 -28.44 8.88 10.85
N ARG A 188 -29.29 9.48 11.70
CA ARG A 188 -29.74 10.87 11.54
C ARG A 188 -28.58 11.85 11.58
N PHE A 189 -27.64 11.67 12.51
CA PHE A 189 -26.48 12.55 12.63
C PHE A 189 -25.54 12.46 11.42
N PHE A 190 -25.20 11.24 10.99
CA PHE A 190 -24.38 11.01 9.81
C PHE A 190 -24.98 11.68 8.56
N ASN A 191 -26.27 11.45 8.30
CA ASN A 191 -26.98 12.05 7.17
C ASN A 191 -27.01 13.59 7.26
N LYS A 192 -27.14 14.15 8.46
CA LYS A 192 -27.07 15.61 8.68
C LYS A 192 -25.71 16.17 8.30
N GLU A 193 -24.62 15.54 8.74
CA GLU A 193 -23.25 15.99 8.43
C GLU A 193 -22.94 15.84 6.93
N LYS A 194 -23.36 14.75 6.31
CA LYS A 194 -23.24 14.56 4.85
C LYS A 194 -23.94 15.69 4.07
N ASN A 195 -25.17 16.03 4.44
CA ASN A 195 -25.92 17.14 3.84
C ASN A 195 -25.23 18.49 4.08
N ARG A 196 -24.65 18.70 5.25
CA ARG A 196 -23.90 19.91 5.59
C ARG A 196 -22.68 20.09 4.68
N PHE A 197 -21.85 19.05 4.52
CA PHE A 197 -20.67 19.12 3.64
C PHE A 197 -21.05 19.24 2.16
N THR A 198 -22.11 18.57 1.74
CA THR A 198 -22.67 18.73 0.38
C THR A 198 -23.12 20.18 0.13
N GLY A 199 -23.83 20.78 1.09
CA GLY A 199 -24.26 22.18 1.01
C GLY A 199 -23.08 23.15 1.01
N LEU A 200 -22.04 22.88 1.81
CA LEU A 200 -20.82 23.69 1.85
C LEU A 200 -20.09 23.66 0.50
N ALA A 201 -19.90 22.48 -0.08
CA ALA A 201 -19.24 22.33 -1.38
C ALA A 201 -19.99 23.07 -2.49
N LYS A 202 -21.33 22.97 -2.52
CA LYS A 202 -22.18 23.72 -3.46
C LYS A 202 -22.05 25.23 -3.26
N LYS A 203 -22.09 25.71 -2.02
CA LYS A 203 -21.95 27.14 -1.69
C LYS A 203 -20.60 27.69 -2.13
N GLN A 204 -19.53 26.93 -1.94
CA GLN A 204 -18.16 27.32 -2.29
C GLN A 204 -17.81 27.06 -3.76
N LYS A 205 -18.75 26.53 -4.56
CA LYS A 205 -18.53 26.13 -5.96
C LYS A 205 -17.34 25.17 -6.12
N TRP A 206 -17.10 24.31 -5.13
CA TRP A 206 -16.10 23.26 -5.23
C TRP A 206 -16.58 22.15 -6.16
N VAL A 207 -15.63 21.47 -6.81
CA VAL A 207 -15.92 20.19 -7.47
C VAL A 207 -16.45 19.24 -6.40
N LEU A 208 -17.62 18.65 -6.65
CA LEU A 208 -18.25 17.72 -5.72
C LEU A 208 -17.44 16.42 -5.73
N ASP A 209 -16.55 16.28 -4.76
CA ASP A 209 -15.87 15.03 -4.44
C ASP A 209 -16.64 14.30 -3.35
N ASP A 210 -17.36 13.28 -3.80
CA ASP A 210 -18.24 12.45 -3.01
C ASP A 210 -17.51 11.69 -1.90
N SER A 211 -16.27 11.26 -2.14
CA SER A 211 -15.44 10.58 -1.15
C SER A 211 -14.92 11.53 -0.08
N VAL A 212 -14.62 12.78 -0.43
CA VAL A 212 -14.25 13.82 0.54
C VAL A 212 -15.43 14.20 1.42
N ILE A 213 -16.64 14.27 0.86
CA ILE A 213 -17.87 14.52 1.63
C ILE A 213 -18.11 13.38 2.63
N ASP A 214 -18.04 12.12 2.16
CA ASP A 214 -18.25 10.95 3.01
C ASP A 214 -17.20 10.90 4.13
N PHE A 215 -15.91 11.09 3.80
CA PHE A 215 -14.82 11.10 4.78
C PHE A 215 -15.07 12.10 5.92
N ASN A 216 -15.45 13.34 5.58
CA ASN A 216 -15.66 14.37 6.60
C ASN A 216 -16.93 14.11 7.44
N ALA A 217 -18.00 13.59 6.82
CA ALA A 217 -19.20 13.20 7.56
C ALA A 217 -18.90 12.04 8.53
N ILE A 218 -18.18 11.02 8.08
CA ILE A 218 -17.75 9.87 8.89
C ILE A 218 -16.86 10.33 10.05
N LYS A 219 -15.88 11.18 9.78
CA LYS A 219 -14.98 11.72 10.83
C LYS A 219 -15.76 12.44 11.93
N ASN A 220 -16.72 13.28 11.56
CA ASN A 220 -17.55 13.99 12.54
C ASN A 220 -18.46 13.04 13.33
N THR A 221 -18.98 11.98 12.71
CA THR A 221 -19.76 10.95 13.40
C THR A 221 -18.90 10.16 14.40
N LEU A 222 -17.71 9.71 14.01
CA LEU A 222 -16.77 8.99 14.89
C LEU A 222 -16.26 9.85 16.05
N ASN A 223 -16.17 11.16 15.85
CA ASN A 223 -15.82 12.09 16.92
C ASN A 223 -16.94 12.27 17.96
N LYS A 224 -18.20 12.03 17.58
CA LYS A 224 -19.36 12.17 18.47
C LYS A 224 -19.79 10.85 19.12
N TYR A 225 -19.69 9.74 18.39
CA TYR A 225 -20.19 8.44 18.83
C TYR A 225 -19.07 7.41 18.83
N SER A 226 -19.06 6.55 19.85
CA SER A 226 -18.10 5.45 19.98
C SER A 226 -18.62 4.11 19.45
N GLU A 227 -19.93 3.99 19.19
CA GLU A 227 -20.54 2.72 18.78
C GLU A 227 -20.26 2.41 17.31
N TYR A 228 -19.11 1.79 17.09
CA TYR A 228 -18.54 1.54 15.77
C TYR A 228 -19.48 0.78 14.84
N LYS A 229 -20.21 -0.24 15.33
CA LYS A 229 -21.07 -1.08 14.49
C LYS A 229 -22.27 -0.31 13.95
N ASN A 230 -22.88 0.54 14.78
CA ASN A 230 -24.00 1.38 14.38
C ASN A 230 -23.56 2.45 13.36
N ILE A 231 -22.33 2.97 13.49
CA ILE A 231 -21.75 3.91 12.52
C ILE A 231 -21.54 3.22 11.17
N CYS A 232 -20.91 2.04 11.15
CA CYS A 232 -20.73 1.25 9.93
C CYS A 232 -22.05 0.93 9.24
N ALA A 233 -23.04 0.48 10.01
CA ALA A 233 -24.40 0.20 9.53
C ALA A 233 -25.03 1.45 8.87
N ALA A 234 -24.98 2.61 9.53
CA ALA A 234 -25.57 3.84 9.02
C ALA A 234 -24.93 4.31 7.70
N ILE A 235 -23.65 4.03 7.48
CA ILE A 235 -22.94 4.37 6.23
C ILE A 235 -23.33 3.40 5.11
N LEU A 236 -23.45 2.10 5.42
CA LEU A 236 -23.87 1.09 4.44
C LEU A 236 -25.32 1.28 3.99
N ASP A 237 -26.20 1.73 4.88
CA ASP A 237 -27.61 1.93 4.58
C ASP A 237 -27.91 3.24 3.83
N ASP A 238 -26.88 4.03 3.50
CA ASP A 238 -27.04 5.22 2.66
C ASP A 238 -27.38 4.83 1.22
N ASN A 239 -28.68 4.64 0.99
CA ASN A 239 -29.33 4.17 -0.24
C ASN A 239 -29.03 5.00 -1.51
N LYS A 240 -28.25 6.08 -1.42
CA LYS A 240 -27.94 6.94 -2.57
C LYS A 240 -26.71 6.48 -3.35
N ARG A 241 -25.90 5.57 -2.81
CA ARG A 241 -24.72 5.03 -3.50
C ARG A 241 -24.56 3.56 -3.17
N GLU A 242 -24.17 2.76 -4.17
CA GLU A 242 -23.66 1.41 -3.95
C GLU A 242 -22.30 1.49 -3.26
N HIS A 243 -22.29 1.85 -1.97
CA HIS A 243 -21.09 1.75 -1.16
C HIS A 243 -20.77 0.27 -0.97
N THR A 244 -19.61 -0.15 -1.48
CA THR A 244 -19.10 -1.50 -1.18
C THR A 244 -18.68 -1.57 0.27
N GLU A 245 -18.81 -2.74 0.90
CA GLU A 245 -18.36 -2.99 2.27
C GLU A 245 -16.87 -2.59 2.45
N ASP A 246 -16.04 -2.87 1.45
CA ASP A 246 -14.62 -2.46 1.39
C ASP A 246 -14.44 -0.93 1.40
N TYR A 247 -15.26 -0.19 0.66
CA TYR A 247 -15.20 1.27 0.64
C TYR A 247 -15.51 1.84 2.04
N THR A 248 -16.54 1.32 2.69
CA THR A 248 -16.97 1.78 4.03
C THR A 248 -15.89 1.56 5.06
N ILE A 249 -15.37 0.32 5.17
CA ILE A 249 -14.32 -0.03 6.16
C ILE A 249 -13.06 0.81 5.92
N ARG A 250 -12.60 0.93 4.67
CA ARG A 250 -11.42 1.72 4.33
C ARG A 250 -11.57 3.20 4.69
N THR A 251 -12.76 3.76 4.49
CA THR A 251 -13.00 5.19 4.75
C THR A 251 -13.08 5.47 6.25
N ILE A 252 -13.68 4.56 7.02
CA ILE A 252 -13.73 4.63 8.49
C ILE A 252 -12.34 4.52 9.09
N ASN A 253 -11.52 3.56 8.66
CA ASN A 253 -10.16 3.40 9.18
C ASN A 253 -9.31 4.66 8.93
N LYS A 254 -9.40 5.25 7.73
CA LYS A 254 -8.74 6.53 7.43
C LYS A 254 -9.22 7.67 8.33
N ALA A 255 -10.51 7.71 8.66
CA ALA A 255 -11.07 8.74 9.53
C ALA A 255 -10.62 8.56 11.00
N LEU A 256 -10.54 7.32 11.47
CA LEU A 256 -10.00 6.97 12.79
C LEU A 256 -8.52 7.35 12.92
N GLU A 257 -7.68 6.95 11.96
CA GLU A 257 -6.27 7.35 11.90
C GLU A 257 -6.13 8.87 11.96
N LYS A 258 -7.01 9.59 11.25
CA LYS A 258 -6.99 11.05 11.24
C LYS A 258 -7.35 11.67 12.59
N LEU A 259 -8.36 11.13 13.28
CA LEU A 259 -8.75 11.57 14.62
C LEU A 259 -7.64 11.30 15.63
N GLU A 260 -6.98 10.14 15.55
CA GLU A 260 -5.81 9.85 16.38
C GLU A 260 -4.65 10.83 16.15
N GLU A 261 -4.36 11.18 14.90
CA GLU A 261 -3.36 12.20 14.57
C GLU A 261 -3.71 13.57 15.14
N GLU A 262 -4.99 13.98 15.06
CA GLU A 262 -5.49 15.25 15.58
C GLU A 262 -5.38 15.29 17.12
N HIS A 263 -5.82 14.24 17.82
CA HIS A 263 -5.67 14.10 19.28
C HIS A 263 -4.20 14.09 19.72
N LYS A 264 -3.30 13.40 18.99
CA LYS A 264 -1.85 13.41 19.30
C LYS A 264 -1.24 14.81 19.16
N LYS A 265 -1.73 15.64 18.21
CA LYS A 265 -1.27 17.02 18.02
C LYS A 265 -1.81 17.97 19.09
N GLU A 266 -3.04 17.79 19.52
CA GLU A 266 -3.64 18.57 20.62
C GLU A 266 -2.96 18.27 21.95
N ASN A 267 -2.67 17.00 22.25
CA ASN A 267 -1.92 16.59 23.45
C ASN A 267 -0.48 17.12 23.47
N LYS A 268 0.17 17.27 22.31
CA LYS A 268 1.49 17.91 22.21
C LYS A 268 1.47 19.42 22.46
N LYS A 269 0.35 20.10 22.18
CA LYS A 269 0.18 21.53 22.51
C LYS A 269 -0.13 21.75 23.99
N GLY A 270 -0.77 20.78 24.66
CA GLY A 270 -1.06 20.82 26.10
C GLY A 270 0.13 20.57 27.03
N PHE A 271 1.26 20.09 26.51
CA PHE A 271 2.49 19.80 27.28
C PHE A 271 3.60 20.84 27.09
N SER A 272 3.27 22.03 26.59
CA SER A 272 4.19 23.17 26.61
C SER A 272 4.08 23.88 27.97
N ILE A 273 4.85 23.40 28.95
CA ILE A 273 5.27 24.20 30.12
C ILE A 273 6.64 24.79 29.82
#